data_AF-A0A518ICL4-F1
#
_entry.id   AF-A0A518ICL4-F1
#
_cell.length_a   1.000
_cell.length_b   1.000
_cell.length_c   1.000
_cell.angle_alpha   90.00
_cell.angle_beta   90.00
_cell.angle_gamma   90.00
#
_symmetry.space_group_name_H-M   'P 1'
#
loop_
_entity.id
_entity.type
_entity.pdbx_description
1 polymer ?
#
loop_
_entity_poly.entity_id
_entity_poly.type
_entity_poly.pdbx_seq_one_letter_code
_entity_poly.pdbx_strand_id
1 'polypeptide(L)'
;MSKNRKPVVTFASKIFFRLSSLLFFLIVIYVLISGPIFAIAVHHPELIVVIEDEIFAFYAPLIWVAQNTFVGPLLRAYLDLWAGLPF
;
A
#
# COMPACT_ATOMS: atom_id res chain seq x y z
N MET A 1 -17.15 27.72 -35.53
CA MET A 1 -17.99 27.11 -34.48
C MET A 1 -17.30 25.86 -33.95
N SER A 2 -16.67 25.95 -32.77
CA SER A 2 -15.99 24.81 -32.13
C SER A 2 -17.01 23.88 -31.49
N LYS A 3 -17.08 22.63 -31.95
CA LYS A 3 -17.94 21.60 -31.34
C LYS A 3 -17.30 21.18 -30.00
N ASN A 4 -17.81 21.73 -28.90
CA ASN A 4 -17.54 21.25 -27.54
C ASN A 4 -18.04 19.81 -27.40
N ARG A 5 -17.20 18.83 -27.75
CA ARG A 5 -17.45 17.42 -27.46
C ARG A 5 -17.19 17.21 -25.97
N LYS A 6 -18.25 17.28 -25.15
CA LYS A 6 -18.18 16.81 -23.77
C LYS A 6 -17.79 15.33 -23.80
N PRO A 7 -16.79 14.88 -23.03
CA PRO A 7 -16.43 13.47 -22.99
C PRO A 7 -17.63 12.67 -22.49
N VAL A 8 -18.15 11.76 -23.32
CA VAL A 8 -19.20 10.82 -22.94
C VAL A 8 -18.54 9.75 -22.06
N VAL A 9 -18.48 10.03 -20.76
CA VAL A 9 -18.01 9.07 -19.76
C VAL A 9 -19.04 7.94 -19.72
N THR A 10 -18.74 6.84 -20.40
CA THR A 10 -19.60 5.65 -20.49
C THR A 10 -19.79 5.04 -19.11
N PHE A 11 -20.91 4.35 -18.88
CA PHE A 11 -21.20 3.67 -17.61
C PHE A 11 -20.04 2.77 -17.15
N ALA A 12 -19.40 2.05 -18.08
CA ALA A 12 -18.22 1.23 -17.82
C ALA A 12 -17.04 2.05 -17.26
N SER A 13 -16.76 3.24 -17.80
CA SER A 13 -15.68 4.10 -17.30
C SER A 13 -15.95 4.63 -15.88
N LYS A 14 -17.21 4.87 -15.51
CA LYS A 14 -17.58 5.25 -14.13
C LYS A 14 -17.37 4.11 -13.14
N ILE A 15 -17.73 2.88 -13.53
CA ILE A 15 -17.51 1.69 -12.70
C ILE A 15 -16.01 1.44 -12.52
N PHE A 16 -15.25 1.46 -13.61
CA PHE A 16 -13.81 1.29 -13.56
C PHE A 16 -13.16 2.31 -12.63
N PHE A 17 -13.54 3.59 -12.74
CA PHE A 17 -13.01 4.63 -11.86
C PHE A 17 -13.31 4.34 -10.38
N ARG A 18 -14.56 3.97 -10.05
CA ARG A 18 -14.93 3.63 -8.66
C ARG A 18 -14.17 2.44 -8.11
N LEU A 19 -14.01 1.38 -8.91
CA LEU A 19 -13.25 0.19 -8.50
C LEU A 19 -11.78 0.52 -8.27
N SER A 20 -11.17 1.31 -9.17
CA SER A 20 -9.79 1.76 -9.02
C SER A 20 -9.59 2.65 -7.78
N SER A 21 -10.53 3.55 -7.50
CA SER A 21 -10.50 4.37 -6.27
C SER A 21 -10.65 3.52 -5.00
N LEU A 22 -11.55 2.53 -5.01
CA LEU A 22 -11.72 1.61 -3.90
C LEU A 22 -10.45 0.78 -3.66
N LEU A 23 -9.87 0.22 -4.72
CA LEU A 23 -8.63 -0.55 -4.65
C LEU A 23 -7.49 0.29 -4.08
N PHE A 24 -7.34 1.52 -4.56
CA PHE A 24 -6.34 2.45 -4.03
C PHE A 24 -6.56 2.73 -2.54
N PHE A 25 -7.79 2.99 -2.12
CA PHE A 25 -8.13 3.22 -0.72
C PHE A 25 -7.81 2.00 0.17
N LEU A 26 -8.10 0.79 -0.30
CA LEU A 26 -7.76 -0.45 0.41
C LEU A 26 -6.25 -0.62 0.56
N ILE A 27 -5.48 -0.32 -0.50
CA ILE A 27 -4.01 -0.35 -0.45
C ILE A 27 -3.50 0.65 0.60
N VAL A 28 -4.04 1.88 0.63
CA VAL A 28 -3.67 2.91 1.61
C VAL A 28 -3.96 2.44 3.03
N ILE A 29 -5.16 1.91 3.30
CA ILE A 29 -5.51 1.37 4.63
C ILE A 29 -4.53 0.26 5.03
N TYR A 30 -4.25 -0.66 4.12
CA TYR A 30 -3.36 -1.78 4.37
C TYR A 30 -1.93 -1.32 4.68
N VAL A 31 -1.40 -0.34 3.94
CA VAL A 31 -0.12 0.33 4.28
C VAL A 31 -0.19 0.91 5.69
N LEU A 32 -1.26 1.64 6.03
CA LEU A 32 -1.41 2.27 7.35
C LEU A 32 -1.48 1.28 8.52
N ILE A 33 -1.99 0.06 8.30
CA ILE A 33 -2.05 -1.00 9.31
C ILE A 33 -0.70 -1.71 9.46
N SER A 34 0.13 -1.71 8.41
CA SER A 34 1.41 -2.42 8.39
C SER A 34 2.51 -1.80 9.25
N GLY A 35 2.43 -0.50 9.57
CA GLY A 35 3.42 0.19 10.40
C GLY A 35 3.61 -0.43 11.80
N PRO A 36 2.55 -0.57 12.61
CA PRO A 36 2.62 -1.21 13.92
C PRO A 36 3.20 -2.63 13.91
N ILE A 37 2.81 -3.46 12.93
CA ILE A 37 3.31 -4.83 12.82
C ILE A 37 4.82 -4.82 12.54
N PHE A 38 5.30 -3.88 11.73
CA PHE A 38 6.71 -3.76 11.39
C PHE A 38 7.51 -3.28 12.60
N ALA A 39 6.96 -2.33 13.36
CA ALA A 39 7.57 -1.90 14.62
C ALA A 39 7.71 -3.06 15.62
N ILE A 40 6.66 -3.87 15.79
CA ILE A 40 6.72 -5.06 16.65
C ILE A 40 7.78 -6.04 16.15
N ALA A 41 7.83 -6.30 14.85
CA ALA A 41 8.85 -7.15 14.25
C ALA A 41 10.27 -6.65 14.57
N VAL A 42 10.53 -5.35 14.39
CA VAL A 42 11.85 -4.75 14.64
C VAL A 42 12.24 -4.80 16.13
N HIS A 43 11.30 -4.54 17.04
CA HIS A 43 11.58 -4.45 18.48
C HIS A 43 11.47 -5.78 19.24
N HIS A 44 10.75 -6.75 18.68
CA HIS A 44 10.49 -8.07 19.28
C HIS A 44 10.74 -9.21 18.27
N PRO A 45 11.99 -9.40 17.79
CA PRO A 45 12.31 -10.41 16.80
C PRO A 45 12.01 -11.84 17.28
N GLU A 46 11.99 -12.10 18.59
CA GLU A 46 11.63 -13.37 19.20
C GLU A 46 10.17 -13.79 18.91
N LEU A 47 9.28 -12.82 18.68
CA LEU A 47 7.89 -13.09 18.32
C LEU A 47 7.76 -13.43 16.84
N ILE A 48 8.64 -12.90 15.97
CA ILE A 48 8.62 -13.17 14.52
C ILE A 48 8.88 -14.65 14.24
N VAL A 49 9.80 -15.28 14.96
CA VAL A 49 10.19 -16.68 14.71
C VAL A 49 8.98 -17.64 14.78
N VAL A 50 7.95 -17.27 15.55
CA VAL A 50 6.74 -18.07 15.71
C VAL A 50 5.72 -17.86 14.58
N ILE A 51 5.78 -16.71 13.88
CA ILE A 51 4.77 -16.28 12.89
C ILE A 51 5.41 -15.73 11.60
N GLU A 52 6.60 -16.22 11.25
CA GLU A 52 7.42 -15.70 10.16
C GLU A 52 6.70 -15.79 8.81
N ASP A 53 6.04 -16.92 8.55
CA ASP A 53 5.28 -17.18 7.33
C ASP A 53 4.09 -16.22 7.20
N GLU A 54 3.38 -15.95 8.30
CA GLU A 54 2.24 -15.03 8.33
C GLU A 54 2.69 -13.58 8.14
N ILE A 55 3.80 -13.18 8.76
CA ILE A 55 4.40 -11.86 8.56
C ILE A 55 4.83 -11.69 7.11
N PHE A 56 5.52 -12.68 6.53
CA PHE A 56 5.95 -12.60 5.13
C PHE A 56 4.77 -12.49 4.17
N ALA A 57 3.72 -13.31 4.36
CA ALA A 57 2.48 -13.22 3.59
C ALA A 57 1.80 -11.86 3.77
N PHE A 58 1.80 -11.32 5.00
CA PHE A 58 1.24 -10.02 5.30
C PHE A 58 2.01 -8.88 4.63
N TYR A 59 3.33 -8.96 4.43
CA TYR A 59 4.11 -7.90 3.75
C TYR A 59 4.32 -8.13 2.25
N ALA A 60 4.04 -9.31 1.70
CA ALA A 60 4.32 -9.62 0.29
C ALA A 60 3.73 -8.60 -0.71
N PRO A 61 2.47 -8.13 -0.59
CA PRO A 61 1.95 -7.06 -1.44
C PRO A 61 2.72 -5.74 -1.32
N LEU A 62 3.15 -5.36 -0.12
CA LEU A 62 3.95 -4.15 0.11
C LEU A 62 5.33 -4.26 -0.52
N ILE A 63 5.97 -5.42 -0.39
CA ILE A 63 7.26 -5.72 -1.04
C ILE A 63 7.11 -5.60 -2.55
N TRP A 64 6.06 -6.19 -3.12
CA TRP A 64 5.79 -6.10 -4.55
C TRP A 64 5.58 -4.65 -5.00
N VAL A 65 4.77 -3.87 -4.28
CA VAL A 65 4.55 -2.44 -4.57
C VAL A 65 5.87 -1.68 -4.51
N ALA A 66 6.70 -1.93 -3.49
CA ALA A 66 7.98 -1.25 -3.34
C ALA A 66 8.96 -1.53 -4.48
N GLN A 67 8.94 -2.75 -5.03
CA GLN A 67 9.82 -3.18 -6.12
C GLN A 67 9.35 -2.74 -7.50
N ASN A 68 8.03 -2.60 -7.70
CA ASN A 68 7.45 -2.42 -9.03
C ASN A 68 6.86 -1.01 -9.27
N THR A 69 6.92 -0.12 -8.28
CA THR A 69 6.33 1.23 -8.39
C THR A 69 7.21 2.31 -7.78
N PHE A 70 6.98 3.56 -8.18
CA PHE A 70 7.71 4.73 -7.65
C PHE A 70 7.39 5.05 -6.18
N VAL A 71 6.38 4.41 -5.57
CA VAL A 71 6.01 4.65 -4.17
C VAL A 71 6.86 3.85 -3.18
N GLY A 72 7.74 2.96 -3.64
CA GLY A 72 8.62 2.16 -2.77
C GLY A 72 9.44 2.96 -1.76
N PRO A 73 10.15 4.03 -2.15
CA PRO A 73 10.88 4.88 -1.21
C PRO A 73 9.97 5.52 -0.14
N LEU A 74 8.78 5.96 -0.51
CA LEU A 74 7.81 6.53 0.43
C LEU A 74 7.28 5.50 1.42
N LEU A 75 6.98 4.30 0.93
CA LEU A 75 6.54 3.19 1.76
C LEU A 75 7.61 2.76 2.76
N ARG A 76 8.87 2.74 2.33
CA ARG A 76 9.99 2.43 3.22
C ARG A 76 10.17 3.49 4.31
N ALA A 77 10.17 4.78 3.94
CA ALA A 77 10.23 5.87 4.90
C ALA A 77 9.07 5.82 5.92
N TYR A 78 7.87 5.44 5.48
CA TYR A 78 6.73 5.22 6.37
C TYR A 78 6.97 4.08 7.39
N LEU A 79 7.51 2.95 6.95
CA LEU A 79 7.82 1.82 7.83
C LEU A 79 8.95 2.16 8.81
N ASP A 80 10.01 2.81 8.33
CA ASP A 80 11.14 3.24 9.15
C ASP A 80 10.69 4.23 10.24
N LEU A 81 9.80 5.17 9.91
CA LEU A 81 9.18 6.07 10.89
C LEU A 81 8.46 5.31 12.01
N TRP A 82 7.69 4.28 11.67
CA TRP A 82 6.96 3.47 12.66
C TRP A 82 7.89 2.67 13.56
N ALA A 83 9.00 2.15 13.01
CA ALA A 83 10.00 1.43 13.78
C ALA A 83 10.90 2.36 14.62
N GLY A 84 10.82 3.68 14.42
CA GLY A 84 11.71 4.65 15.06
C GLY A 84 13.14 4.57 14.49
N LEU A 85 13.29 4.12 13.25
CA LEU A 85 14.56 4.02 12.54
C LEU A 85 14.89 5.34 11.84
N PRO A 86 16.18 5.66 11.62
CA PRO A 86 16.56 6.81 10.81
C PRO A 86 16.08 6.61 9.36
N PHE A 87 15.45 7.65 8.79
CA PHE A 87 14.89 7.67 7.43
C PHE A 87 15.67 8.57 6.47
#